data_AF-G9WQ82-F1
#
_entry.id   AF-G9WQ82-F1
#
_cell.length_a   1.000
_cell.length_b   1.000
_cell.length_c   1.000
_cell.angle_alpha   90.00
_cell.angle_beta   90.00
_cell.angle_gamma   90.00
#
_symmetry.space_group_name_H-M   'P 1'
#
loop_
_entity.id
_entity.type
_entity.pdbx_description
1 polymer ?
#
loop_
_entity_poly.entity_id
_entity_poly.type
_entity_poly.pdbx_seq_one_letter_code
_entity_poly.pdbx_strand_id
1 'polypeptide(L)'
;MVMPLCILISILICIYTFVKCMSPAGIIVNHILLFSIGFWYYLIFPIIVGETIPEIGGVLWESLYKNISDSKLTFYVILLFGLYFVFMLSNMLPISSQSEKYYVFSKWTLYKWQIISFAYFLYMAYKAKSDLFKGYTENNGKTNYVGTMSALLLMIFSVYFIYSLKSKKKNFYKSFINPLFVVYLISSIVLLGFGGRLYIVTSFVSLIVFMSTFYKPLHYWKAAVITALGFLGIGIIGIWRIGMSFSILNGLQLISLESVFTSFSLVHFLDNYQIPIIKFPYPLLSSFINLIPTVVLPNKASMMIGLQDVGYEVFNPLGAVNAFMSFMCNFGYIGTCCFIAIMTVLLRYLKANKSDLSQIIYSCISANLAFTFFRDPFSASLIKNIFEFSFLVPLLLTIICSIQTNKGKLIRRKLTN
;
A
#
# COMPACT_ATOMS: atom_id res chain seq x y z
N MET A 1 8.04 13.70 28.40
CA MET A 1 8.70 12.39 28.11
C MET A 1 8.44 11.87 26.70
N VAL A 2 7.32 12.25 26.07
CA VAL A 2 6.91 11.80 24.73
C VAL A 2 7.96 12.13 23.66
N MET A 3 8.40 13.39 23.56
CA MET A 3 9.35 13.84 22.53
C MET A 3 10.70 13.09 22.53
N PRO A 4 11.41 12.91 23.67
CA PRO A 4 12.61 12.08 23.72
C PRO A 4 12.39 10.65 23.20
N LEU A 5 11.26 10.02 23.52
CA LEU A 5 10.93 8.68 23.04
C LEU A 5 10.66 8.65 21.53
N CYS A 6 9.96 9.67 20.99
CA CYS A 6 9.74 9.83 19.56
C CYS A 6 11.06 10.01 18.78
N ILE A 7 12.03 10.74 19.34
CA ILE A 7 13.36 10.89 18.76
C ILE A 7 14.11 9.56 18.81
N LEU A 8 14.09 8.87 19.95
CA LEU A 8 14.77 7.58 20.11
C LEU A 8 14.28 6.52 19.11
N ILE A 9 12.95 6.37 18.96
CA ILE A 9 12.38 5.43 17.98
C ILE A 9 12.69 5.85 16.54
N SER A 10 12.70 7.15 16.23
CA SER A 10 13.07 7.66 14.91
C SER A 10 14.52 7.32 14.57
N ILE A 11 15.44 7.51 15.52
CA ILE A 11 16.86 7.14 15.37
C ILE A 11 17.01 5.64 15.15
N LEU A 12 16.30 4.81 15.95
CA LEU A 12 16.32 3.35 15.79
C LEU A 12 15.88 2.92 14.38
N ILE A 13 14.77 3.50 13.89
CA ILE A 13 14.24 3.23 12.53
C ILE A 13 15.27 3.62 11.47
N CYS A 14 15.87 4.82 11.58
CA CYS A 14 16.90 5.29 10.65
C CYS A 14 18.14 4.39 10.64
N ILE A 15 18.66 4.00 11.81
CA ILE A 15 19.82 3.11 11.91
C ILE A 15 19.49 1.74 11.30
N TYR A 16 18.34 1.16 11.65
CA TYR A 16 17.97 -0.16 11.15
C TYR A 16 17.81 -0.18 9.63
N THR A 17 17.11 0.81 9.07
CA THR A 17 16.94 0.95 7.62
C THR A 17 18.25 1.22 6.91
N PHE A 18 19.12 2.07 7.46
CA PHE A 18 20.46 2.31 6.93
C PHE A 18 21.26 1.01 6.81
N VAL A 19 21.35 0.26 7.91
CA VAL A 19 22.12 -1.00 7.97
C VAL A 19 21.57 -2.07 7.03
N LYS A 20 20.24 -2.17 6.85
CA LYS A 20 19.62 -3.25 6.06
C LYS A 20 19.38 -2.92 4.59
N CYS A 21 19.27 -1.64 4.23
CA CYS A 21 18.85 -1.22 2.89
C CYS A 21 19.91 -0.43 2.13
N MET A 22 20.93 0.10 2.80
CA MET A 22 22.03 0.81 2.14
C MET A 22 23.24 -0.10 1.95
N SER A 23 23.83 -0.03 0.77
CA SER A 23 25.03 -0.80 0.40
C SER A 23 25.95 0.07 -0.45
N PRO A 24 27.25 -0.22 -0.58
CA PRO A 24 28.14 0.55 -1.45
C PRO A 24 27.64 0.65 -2.90
N ALA A 25 26.89 -0.36 -3.37
CA ALA A 25 26.30 -0.41 -4.70
C ALA A 25 25.04 0.47 -4.86
N GLY A 26 24.40 0.90 -3.77
CA GLY A 26 23.21 1.73 -3.76
C GLY A 26 22.16 1.33 -2.72
N ILE A 27 20.96 1.89 -2.86
CA ILE A 27 19.80 1.68 -1.98
C ILE A 27 18.93 0.53 -2.52
N ILE A 28 18.55 -0.36 -1.62
CA ILE A 28 17.59 -1.44 -1.87
C ILE A 28 16.21 -1.02 -1.32
N VAL A 29 15.31 -0.67 -2.23
CA VAL A 29 13.90 -0.40 -1.91
C VAL A 29 13.18 -1.73 -1.73
N ASN A 30 12.98 -2.12 -0.48
CA ASN A 30 12.35 -3.37 -0.08
C ASN A 30 11.24 -3.12 0.96
N HIS A 31 10.58 -4.18 1.43
CA HIS A 31 9.56 -4.08 2.47
C HIS A 31 10.08 -3.43 3.78
N ILE A 32 11.36 -3.58 4.13
CA ILE A 32 11.95 -2.97 5.34
C ILE A 32 11.97 -1.45 5.20
N LEU A 33 12.46 -0.93 4.06
CA LEU A 33 12.50 0.49 3.80
C LEU A 33 11.08 1.09 3.75
N LEU A 34 10.18 0.48 2.98
CA LEU A 34 8.82 1.00 2.79
C LEU A 34 7.98 0.93 4.06
N PHE A 35 8.05 -0.18 4.80
CA PHE A 35 7.38 -0.31 6.09
C PHE A 35 7.92 0.72 7.09
N SER A 36 9.24 0.91 7.16
CA SER A 36 9.87 1.85 8.09
C SER A 36 9.52 3.30 7.78
N ILE A 37 9.51 3.70 6.50
CA ILE A 37 9.10 5.04 6.07
C ILE A 37 7.63 5.27 6.42
N GLY A 38 6.75 4.32 6.08
CA GLY A 38 5.32 4.43 6.40
C GLY A 38 5.05 4.45 7.91
N PHE A 39 5.74 3.61 8.68
CA PHE A 39 5.63 3.54 10.14
C PHE A 39 6.03 4.88 10.77
N TRP A 40 7.16 5.45 10.37
CA TRP A 40 7.59 6.75 10.85
C TRP A 40 6.62 7.85 10.43
N TYR A 41 6.26 7.90 9.15
CA TYR A 41 5.46 8.98 8.58
C TYR A 41 4.01 8.99 9.08
N TYR A 42 3.36 7.85 9.30
CA TYR A 42 1.94 7.79 9.67
C TYR A 42 1.68 7.57 11.16
N LEU A 43 2.64 7.01 11.92
CA LEU A 43 2.43 6.67 13.33
C LEU A 43 3.23 7.55 14.31
N ILE A 44 4.44 7.98 13.92
CA ILE A 44 5.33 8.77 14.79
C ILE A 44 5.24 10.26 14.45
N PHE A 45 5.34 10.61 13.16
CA PHE A 45 5.38 11.99 12.71
C PHE A 45 4.17 12.85 13.18
N PRO A 46 2.91 12.36 13.18
CA PRO A 46 1.79 13.14 13.71
C PRO A 46 1.95 13.54 15.18
N ILE A 47 2.57 12.68 16.00
CA ILE A 47 2.81 12.97 17.42
C ILE A 47 3.90 14.04 17.54
N ILE A 48 4.97 13.95 16.73
CA ILE A 48 6.01 14.99 16.69
C ILE A 48 5.41 16.34 16.32
N VAL A 49 4.51 16.37 15.32
CA VAL A 49 3.82 17.60 14.92
C VAL A 49 2.92 18.11 16.05
N GLY A 50 2.16 17.25 16.72
CA GLY A 50 1.30 17.65 17.84
C GLY A 50 2.06 18.26 19.01
N GLU A 51 3.25 17.75 19.33
CA GLU A 51 4.10 18.28 20.40
C GLU A 51 4.83 19.58 20.03
N THR A 52 5.11 19.80 18.74
CA THR A 52 5.97 20.92 18.31
C THR A 52 5.20 22.07 17.67
N ILE A 53 4.29 21.76 16.74
CA ILE A 53 3.56 22.74 15.94
C ILE A 53 2.13 22.21 15.65
N PRO A 54 1.26 22.11 16.66
CA PRO A 54 -0.07 21.52 16.50
C PRO A 54 -0.98 22.32 15.57
N GLU A 55 -0.73 23.62 15.41
CA GLU A 55 -1.46 24.54 14.52
C GLU A 55 -1.51 24.06 13.06
N ILE A 56 -0.52 23.26 12.63
CA ILE A 56 -0.47 22.67 11.29
C ILE A 56 -1.68 21.77 11.04
N GLY A 57 -2.20 21.08 12.06
CA GLY A 57 -3.38 20.22 11.91
C GLY A 57 -4.70 20.98 11.78
N GLY A 58 -4.69 22.30 12.00
CA GLY A 58 -5.88 23.12 12.13
C GLY A 58 -6.58 22.97 13.49
N VAL A 59 -7.49 23.90 13.78
CA VAL A 59 -8.14 24.07 15.11
C VAL A 59 -8.78 22.78 15.61
N LEU A 60 -9.44 22.03 14.72
CA LEU A 60 -10.13 20.78 15.06
C LEU A 60 -9.17 19.65 15.45
N TRP A 61 -8.03 19.55 14.77
CA TRP A 61 -7.05 18.51 15.08
C TRP A 61 -6.31 18.83 16.37
N GLU A 62 -5.92 20.09 16.53
CA GLU A 62 -5.24 20.59 17.72
C GLU A 62 -6.07 20.40 18.99
N SER A 63 -7.37 20.69 18.95
CA SER A 63 -8.25 20.51 20.10
C SER A 63 -8.34 19.04 20.53
N LEU A 64 -8.48 18.13 19.56
CA LEU A 64 -8.48 16.69 19.82
C LEU A 64 -7.12 16.22 20.38
N TYR A 65 -6.00 16.74 19.87
CA TYR A 65 -4.67 16.35 20.34
C TYR A 65 -4.42 16.79 21.78
N LYS A 66 -4.78 18.04 22.12
CA LYS A 66 -4.59 18.61 23.45
C LYS A 66 -5.43 17.93 24.53
N ASN A 67 -6.52 17.26 24.17
CA ASN A 67 -7.35 16.50 25.12
C ASN A 67 -6.69 15.20 25.59
N ILE A 68 -5.70 14.67 24.83
CA ILE A 68 -5.06 13.41 25.18
C ILE A 68 -4.11 13.62 26.36
N SER A 69 -4.31 12.84 27.43
CA SER A 69 -3.39 12.84 28.57
C SER A 69 -1.97 12.39 28.18
N ASP A 70 -0.95 13.07 28.68
CA ASP A 70 0.48 12.74 28.48
C ASP A 70 0.84 11.29 28.81
N SER A 71 0.18 10.69 29.80
CA SER A 71 0.38 9.30 30.21
C SER A 71 -0.01 8.33 29.10
N LYS A 72 -1.18 8.55 28.46
CA LYS A 72 -1.63 7.78 27.30
C LYS A 72 -0.72 7.97 26.08
N LEU A 73 -0.26 9.20 25.80
CA LEU A 73 0.69 9.45 24.70
C LEU A 73 2.01 8.73 24.93
N THR A 74 2.54 8.79 26.16
CA THR A 74 3.79 8.09 26.52
C THR A 74 3.61 6.58 26.37
N PHE A 75 2.49 6.03 26.84
CA PHE A 75 2.17 4.61 26.68
C PHE A 75 2.04 4.21 25.20
N TYR A 76 1.38 5.02 24.38
CA TYR A 76 1.30 4.81 22.93
C TYR A 76 2.68 4.73 22.26
N VAL A 77 3.59 5.65 22.57
CA VAL A 77 4.94 5.63 21.98
C VAL A 77 5.75 4.40 22.43
N ILE A 78 5.61 3.96 23.69
CA ILE A 78 6.22 2.72 24.17
C ILE A 78 5.67 1.51 23.39
N LEU A 79 4.36 1.47 23.13
CA LEU A 79 3.75 0.41 22.35
C LEU A 79 4.26 0.40 20.89
N LEU A 80 4.43 1.57 20.26
CA LEU A 80 5.06 1.67 18.94
C LEU A 80 6.49 1.12 18.93
N PHE A 81 7.27 1.40 19.99
CA PHE A 81 8.62 0.87 20.12
C PHE A 81 8.60 -0.67 20.13
N GLY A 82 7.70 -1.27 20.91
CA GLY A 82 7.51 -2.72 20.95
C GLY A 82 7.09 -3.29 19.59
N LEU A 83 6.18 -2.63 18.85
CA LEU A 83 5.73 -3.09 17.53
C LEU A 83 6.87 -3.08 16.50
N TYR A 84 7.68 -2.01 16.48
CA TYR A 84 8.83 -1.92 15.59
C TYR A 84 9.91 -2.95 15.97
N PHE A 85 10.10 -3.19 17.26
CA PHE A 85 11.02 -4.22 17.73
C PHE A 85 10.60 -5.63 17.30
N VAL A 86 9.30 -5.95 17.38
CA VAL A 86 8.74 -7.22 16.85
C VAL A 86 8.98 -7.34 15.35
N PHE A 87 8.79 -6.27 14.59
CA PHE A 87 9.12 -6.23 13.16
C PHE A 87 10.60 -6.54 12.90
N MET A 88 11.51 -5.91 13.65
CA MET A 88 12.95 -6.14 13.53
C MET A 88 13.33 -7.60 13.82
N LEU A 89 12.85 -8.17 14.93
CA LEU A 89 13.12 -9.55 15.33
C LEU A 89 12.59 -10.55 14.31
N SER A 90 11.36 -10.34 13.84
CA SER A 90 10.72 -11.21 12.84
C SER A 90 11.48 -11.21 11.51
N ASN A 91 12.12 -10.09 11.17
CA ASN A 91 13.00 -9.99 10.01
C ASN A 91 14.35 -10.71 10.18
N MET A 92 14.74 -11.08 11.41
CA MET A 92 15.97 -11.82 11.67
C MET A 92 15.79 -13.35 11.65
N LEU A 93 14.55 -13.84 11.66
CA LEU A 93 14.28 -15.29 11.67
C LEU A 93 14.90 -16.02 10.46
N PRO A 94 15.41 -17.25 10.59
CA PRO A 94 15.93 -18.00 9.44
C PRO A 94 14.80 -18.41 8.49
N ILE A 95 15.05 -18.36 7.17
CA ILE A 95 14.10 -18.79 6.14
C ILE A 95 14.83 -19.71 5.17
N SER A 96 14.31 -20.92 4.99
CA SER A 96 14.78 -21.84 3.95
C SER A 96 14.29 -21.37 2.58
N SER A 97 15.19 -21.20 1.63
CA SER A 97 14.80 -20.94 0.23
C SER A 97 14.20 -22.22 -0.37
N GLN A 98 13.09 -22.09 -1.10
CA GLN A 98 12.48 -23.20 -1.81
C GLN A 98 12.77 -23.13 -3.33
N SER A 99 12.66 -24.30 -3.97
CA SER A 99 12.92 -24.52 -5.39
C SER A 99 12.16 -23.57 -6.32
N GLU A 100 12.79 -23.24 -7.45
CA GLU A 100 12.17 -22.48 -8.53
C GLU A 100 10.97 -23.23 -9.15
N LYS A 101 9.77 -22.64 -9.02
CA LYS A 101 8.58 -23.07 -9.75
C LYS A 101 8.33 -22.11 -10.90
N TYR A 102 8.16 -22.67 -12.10
CA TYR A 102 7.87 -21.91 -13.32
C TYR A 102 6.48 -22.24 -13.84
N TYR A 103 5.69 -21.21 -14.10
CA TYR A 103 4.43 -21.34 -14.82
C TYR A 103 4.70 -21.18 -16.31
N VAL A 104 4.28 -22.16 -17.10
CA VAL A 104 4.39 -22.12 -18.57
C VAL A 104 3.00 -21.86 -19.15
N PHE A 105 2.86 -20.75 -19.86
CA PHE A 105 1.65 -20.38 -20.59
C PHE A 105 2.01 -19.54 -21.81
N SER A 106 1.16 -19.47 -22.85
CA SER A 106 1.47 -18.74 -24.10
C SER A 106 1.54 -17.22 -23.87
N LYS A 107 2.32 -16.50 -24.70
CA LYS A 107 2.27 -15.03 -24.70
C LYS A 107 0.90 -14.52 -25.19
N TRP A 108 0.22 -15.30 -26.02
CA TRP A 108 -1.05 -14.91 -26.63
C TRP A 108 -2.20 -14.86 -25.61
N THR A 109 -2.18 -15.71 -24.58
CA THR A 109 -3.19 -15.67 -23.51
C THR A 109 -3.10 -14.38 -22.70
N LEU A 110 -1.89 -13.86 -22.44
CA LEU A 110 -1.71 -12.57 -21.78
C LEU A 110 -2.24 -11.41 -22.62
N TYR A 111 -1.99 -11.41 -23.94
CA TYR A 111 -2.53 -10.38 -24.83
C TYR A 111 -4.07 -10.38 -24.85
N LYS A 112 -4.70 -11.57 -24.85
CA LYS A 112 -6.17 -11.67 -24.75
C LYS A 112 -6.70 -11.01 -23.49
N TRP A 113 -6.14 -11.37 -22.33
CA TRP A 113 -6.59 -10.81 -21.04
C TRP A 113 -6.36 -9.30 -20.97
N GLN A 114 -5.24 -8.81 -21.51
CA GLN A 114 -5.02 -7.37 -21.62
C GLN A 114 -6.11 -6.68 -22.43
N ILE A 115 -6.41 -7.19 -23.63
CA ILE A 115 -7.39 -6.56 -24.54
C ILE A 115 -8.77 -6.54 -23.89
N ILE A 116 -9.18 -7.65 -23.26
CA ILE A 116 -10.47 -7.75 -22.56
C ILE A 116 -10.55 -6.72 -21.42
N SER A 117 -9.53 -6.68 -20.54
CA SER A 117 -9.51 -5.74 -19.42
C SER A 117 -9.47 -4.29 -19.90
N PHE A 118 -8.73 -3.99 -20.97
CA PHE A 118 -8.63 -2.65 -21.53
C PHE A 118 -9.91 -2.20 -22.22
N ALA A 119 -10.55 -3.07 -23.00
CA ALA A 119 -11.84 -2.76 -23.64
C ALA A 119 -12.93 -2.48 -22.58
N TYR A 120 -12.97 -3.28 -21.52
CA TYR A 120 -13.89 -3.05 -20.42
C TYR A 120 -13.56 -1.77 -19.63
N PHE A 121 -12.27 -1.47 -19.43
CA PHE A 121 -11.84 -0.21 -18.82
C PHE A 121 -12.30 1.01 -19.64
N LEU A 122 -12.13 0.99 -20.96
CA LEU A 122 -12.59 2.06 -21.86
C LEU A 122 -14.12 2.20 -21.86
N TYR A 123 -14.84 1.08 -21.83
CA TYR A 123 -16.30 1.10 -21.71
C TYR A 123 -16.77 1.81 -20.42
N MET A 124 -16.11 1.51 -19.29
CA MET A 124 -16.41 2.17 -18.02
C MET A 124 -16.01 3.65 -18.03
N ALA A 125 -14.87 3.99 -18.62
CA ALA A 125 -14.45 5.37 -18.80
C ALA A 125 -15.42 6.18 -19.68
N TYR A 126 -15.97 5.56 -20.74
CA TYR A 126 -16.98 6.18 -21.61
C TYR A 126 -18.28 6.46 -20.85
N LYS A 127 -18.74 5.51 -20.02
CA LYS A 127 -19.91 5.71 -19.17
C LYS A 127 -19.72 6.85 -18.15
N ALA A 128 -18.50 6.98 -17.62
CA ALA A 128 -18.15 8.02 -16.66
C ALA A 128 -17.61 9.31 -17.30
N LYS A 129 -17.80 9.54 -18.62
CA LYS A 129 -17.20 10.68 -19.35
C LYS A 129 -17.51 12.04 -18.75
N SER A 130 -18.68 12.20 -18.12
CA SER A 130 -19.15 13.47 -17.54
C SER A 130 -18.31 13.92 -16.34
N ASP A 131 -17.58 13.00 -15.73
CA ASP A 131 -16.84 13.17 -14.47
C ASP A 131 -15.33 13.32 -14.64
N LEU A 132 -14.86 13.18 -15.89
CA LEU A 132 -13.45 13.18 -16.25
C LEU A 132 -12.85 14.59 -16.06
N PHE A 133 -11.73 14.67 -15.34
CA PHE A 133 -11.00 15.91 -14.98
C PHE A 133 -11.76 16.92 -14.10
N LYS A 134 -12.92 16.57 -13.56
CA LYS A 134 -13.69 17.47 -12.68
C LYS A 134 -13.31 17.39 -11.20
N GLY A 135 -12.34 16.55 -10.83
CA GLY A 135 -11.96 16.31 -9.43
C GLY A 135 -13.06 15.60 -8.61
N TYR A 136 -12.74 15.30 -7.35
CA TYR A 136 -13.72 14.78 -6.38
C TYR A 136 -14.72 15.88 -6.03
N THR A 137 -15.89 15.87 -6.67
CA THR A 137 -17.02 16.73 -6.32
C THR A 137 -17.98 15.91 -5.47
N GLU A 138 -18.17 16.31 -4.21
CA GLU A 138 -18.98 15.59 -3.21
C GLU A 138 -20.44 15.38 -3.64
N ASN A 139 -20.98 16.22 -4.52
CA ASN A 139 -22.42 16.25 -4.83
C ASN A 139 -22.88 15.50 -6.09
N ASN A 140 -22.00 14.84 -6.85
CA ASN A 140 -22.42 14.13 -8.07
C ASN A 140 -22.05 12.65 -7.99
N GLY A 141 -22.97 11.78 -7.54
CA GLY A 141 -23.12 10.36 -7.90
C GLY A 141 -21.87 9.46 -8.12
N LYS A 142 -20.72 9.74 -7.49
CA LYS A 142 -19.42 9.17 -7.84
C LYS A 142 -18.96 8.11 -6.85
N THR A 143 -19.45 6.87 -6.95
CA THR A 143 -18.90 5.77 -6.11
C THR A 143 -18.77 4.40 -6.78
N ASN A 144 -19.53 4.07 -7.83
CA ASN A 144 -19.45 2.71 -8.39
C ASN A 144 -18.38 2.51 -9.47
N TYR A 145 -18.16 3.49 -10.36
CA TYR A 145 -17.29 3.29 -11.53
C TYR A 145 -15.80 3.37 -11.21
N VAL A 146 -15.36 4.34 -10.38
CA VAL A 146 -13.93 4.56 -10.09
C VAL A 146 -13.28 3.36 -9.39
N GLY A 147 -14.00 2.69 -8.49
CA GLY A 147 -13.53 1.47 -7.83
C GLY A 147 -13.28 0.33 -8.83
N THR A 148 -14.25 0.08 -9.72
CA THR A 148 -14.11 -0.94 -10.77
C THR A 148 -13.00 -0.61 -11.78
N MET A 149 -12.85 0.66 -12.16
CA MET A 149 -11.77 1.11 -13.04
C MET A 149 -10.39 0.94 -12.39
N SER A 150 -10.28 1.21 -11.08
CA SER A 150 -9.04 0.99 -10.32
C SER A 150 -8.67 -0.50 -10.28
N ALA A 151 -9.66 -1.37 -10.07
CA ALA A 151 -9.47 -2.82 -10.10
C ALA A 151 -8.98 -3.30 -11.48
N LEU A 152 -9.58 -2.81 -12.56
CA LEU A 152 -9.17 -3.13 -13.93
C LEU A 152 -7.77 -2.62 -14.26
N LEU A 153 -7.40 -1.43 -13.77
CA LEU A 153 -6.05 -0.92 -13.91
C LEU A 153 -5.03 -1.84 -13.23
N LEU A 154 -5.30 -2.30 -12.01
CA LEU A 154 -4.40 -3.21 -11.29
C LEU A 154 -4.32 -4.60 -11.96
N MET A 155 -5.42 -5.05 -12.59
CA MET A 155 -5.42 -6.26 -13.41
C MET A 155 -4.55 -6.08 -14.67
N ILE A 156 -4.72 -4.97 -15.41
CA ILE A 156 -3.89 -4.57 -16.55
C ILE A 156 -2.42 -4.50 -16.14
N PHE A 157 -2.12 -3.90 -14.98
CA PHE A 157 -0.79 -3.82 -14.43
C PHE A 157 -0.20 -5.21 -14.14
N SER A 158 -0.99 -6.10 -13.52
CA SER A 158 -0.57 -7.48 -13.23
C SER A 158 -0.24 -8.26 -14.51
N VAL A 159 -1.06 -8.14 -15.57
CA VAL A 159 -0.80 -8.78 -16.87
C VAL A 159 0.47 -8.23 -17.51
N TYR A 160 0.63 -6.91 -17.51
CA TYR A 160 1.86 -6.23 -17.99
C TYR A 160 3.11 -6.76 -17.26
N PHE A 161 3.06 -6.82 -15.93
CA PHE A 161 4.18 -7.23 -15.10
C PHE A 161 4.57 -8.69 -15.36
N ILE A 162 3.59 -9.60 -15.39
CA ILE A 162 3.80 -11.01 -15.73
C ILE A 162 4.44 -11.15 -17.13
N TYR A 163 3.96 -10.39 -18.11
CA TYR A 163 4.54 -10.41 -19.46
C TYR A 163 6.01 -9.95 -19.46
N SER A 164 6.31 -8.86 -18.75
CA SER A 164 7.66 -8.31 -18.65
C SER A 164 8.65 -9.27 -18.02
N LEU A 165 8.24 -10.01 -16.99
CA LEU A 165 9.10 -11.03 -16.36
C LEU A 165 9.41 -12.18 -17.31
N LYS A 166 8.43 -12.64 -18.09
CA LYS A 166 8.63 -13.73 -19.04
C LYS A 166 9.63 -13.39 -20.16
N SER A 167 9.81 -12.11 -20.47
CA SER A 167 10.76 -11.65 -21.50
C SER A 167 12.23 -11.89 -21.11
N LYS A 168 12.54 -12.01 -19.80
CA LYS A 168 13.87 -12.23 -19.18
C LYS A 168 15.07 -11.68 -19.97
N LYS A 169 15.02 -10.42 -20.42
CA LYS A 169 16.21 -9.77 -21.00
C LYS A 169 17.13 -9.30 -19.88
N LYS A 170 18.45 -9.38 -20.11
CA LYS A 170 19.50 -8.94 -19.17
C LYS A 170 19.31 -7.50 -18.67
N ASN A 171 18.68 -6.62 -19.46
CA ASN A 171 18.41 -5.23 -19.09
C ASN A 171 16.94 -5.03 -18.71
N PHE A 172 16.70 -4.43 -17.54
CA PHE A 172 15.37 -4.09 -17.02
C PHE A 172 14.54 -3.30 -18.05
N TYR A 173 15.07 -2.19 -18.56
CA TYR A 173 14.36 -1.32 -19.52
C TYR A 173 13.90 -2.05 -20.79
N LYS A 174 14.70 -2.98 -21.31
CA LYS A 174 14.36 -3.76 -22.51
C LYS A 174 13.23 -4.78 -22.27
N SER A 175 12.99 -5.16 -21.01
CA SER A 175 11.93 -6.09 -20.60
C SER A 175 10.65 -5.36 -20.21
N PHE A 176 10.76 -4.16 -19.64
CA PHE A 176 9.64 -3.38 -19.10
C PHE A 176 9.08 -2.32 -20.06
N ILE A 177 9.85 -1.86 -21.07
CA ILE A 177 9.32 -1.03 -22.16
C ILE A 177 8.78 -1.96 -23.26
N ASN A 178 7.47 -2.15 -23.27
CA ASN A 178 6.76 -3.02 -24.21
C ASN A 178 5.40 -2.41 -24.62
N PRO A 179 4.70 -2.94 -25.64
CA PRO A 179 3.40 -2.41 -26.05
C PRO A 179 2.34 -2.44 -24.93
N LEU A 180 2.42 -3.41 -24.01
CA LEU A 180 1.52 -3.54 -22.85
C LEU A 180 1.67 -2.40 -21.85
N PHE A 181 2.88 -1.84 -21.73
CA PHE A 181 3.16 -0.66 -20.92
C PHE A 181 2.40 0.57 -21.42
N VAL A 182 2.28 0.75 -22.74
CA VAL A 182 1.52 1.85 -23.34
C VAL A 182 0.04 1.77 -22.96
N VAL A 183 -0.54 0.56 -23.00
CA VAL A 183 -1.93 0.32 -22.57
C VAL A 183 -2.13 0.67 -21.10
N TYR A 184 -1.19 0.29 -20.24
CA TYR A 184 -1.19 0.66 -18.82
C TYR A 184 -1.07 2.18 -18.62
N LEU A 185 -0.18 2.87 -19.36
CA LEU A 185 -0.02 4.31 -19.26
C LEU A 185 -1.28 5.07 -19.67
N ILE A 186 -1.91 4.69 -20.78
CA ILE A 186 -3.18 5.29 -21.23
C ILE A 186 -4.25 5.12 -20.14
N SER A 187 -4.39 3.90 -19.61
CA SER A 187 -5.34 3.61 -18.53
C SER A 187 -5.06 4.41 -17.26
N SER A 188 -3.77 4.61 -16.94
CA SER A 188 -3.33 5.40 -15.78
C SER A 188 -3.67 6.88 -15.95
N ILE A 189 -3.44 7.47 -17.12
CA ILE A 189 -3.77 8.88 -17.39
C ILE A 189 -5.28 9.12 -17.24
N VAL A 190 -6.10 8.22 -17.79
CA VAL A 190 -7.56 8.29 -17.65
C VAL A 190 -7.96 8.21 -16.17
N LEU A 191 -7.40 7.25 -15.40
CA LEU A 191 -7.73 7.11 -13.98
C LEU A 191 -7.23 8.29 -13.13
N LEU A 192 -6.11 8.94 -13.48
CA LEU A 192 -5.70 10.21 -12.85
C LEU A 192 -6.77 11.29 -13.03
N GLY A 193 -7.38 11.38 -14.20
CA GLY A 193 -8.49 12.29 -14.48
C GLY A 193 -9.71 12.06 -13.59
N PHE A 194 -9.90 10.84 -13.08
CA PHE A 194 -10.95 10.47 -12.12
C PHE A 194 -10.52 10.56 -10.64
N GLY A 195 -9.26 10.92 -10.36
CA GLY A 195 -8.74 11.05 -8.99
C GLY A 195 -8.22 9.74 -8.37
N GLY A 196 -8.05 8.66 -9.14
CA GLY A 196 -7.53 7.37 -8.66
C GLY A 196 -5.99 7.33 -8.49
N ARG A 197 -5.40 8.40 -7.95
CA ARG A 197 -3.94 8.61 -7.88
C ARG A 197 -3.17 7.54 -7.12
N LEU A 198 -3.77 7.02 -6.05
CA LEU A 198 -3.11 6.09 -5.13
C LEU A 198 -2.69 4.80 -5.83
N TYR A 199 -3.58 4.21 -6.63
CA TYR A 199 -3.35 2.94 -7.32
C TYR A 199 -2.24 3.01 -8.39
N ILE A 200 -2.05 4.20 -8.95
CA ILE A 200 -1.01 4.47 -9.94
C ILE A 200 0.34 4.60 -9.23
N VAL A 201 0.37 5.35 -8.12
CA VAL A 201 1.57 5.49 -7.29
C VAL A 201 2.02 4.12 -6.76
N THR A 202 1.10 3.30 -6.23
CA THR A 202 1.44 1.96 -5.74
C THR A 202 1.97 1.06 -6.85
N SER A 203 1.41 1.13 -8.05
CA SER A 203 1.91 0.38 -9.21
C SER A 203 3.34 0.79 -9.59
N PHE A 204 3.65 2.09 -9.63
CA PHE A 204 5.02 2.58 -9.87
C PHE A 204 6.00 2.19 -8.76
N VAL A 205 5.60 2.30 -7.49
CA VAL A 205 6.43 1.87 -6.35
C VAL A 205 6.72 0.37 -6.44
N SER A 206 5.76 -0.45 -6.88
CA SER A 206 5.99 -1.90 -7.05
C SER A 206 7.07 -2.20 -8.11
N LEU A 207 7.11 -1.44 -9.21
CA LEU A 207 8.17 -1.56 -10.21
C LEU A 207 9.54 -1.14 -9.66
N ILE A 208 9.58 -0.08 -8.84
CA ILE A 208 10.80 0.38 -8.17
C ILE A 208 11.31 -0.69 -7.20
N VAL A 209 10.43 -1.27 -6.37
CA VAL A 209 10.77 -2.37 -5.44
C VAL A 209 11.36 -3.54 -6.22
N PHE A 210 10.69 -3.92 -7.31
CA PHE A 210 11.11 -5.04 -8.14
C PHE A 210 12.49 -4.83 -8.77
N MET A 211 12.69 -3.66 -9.40
CA MET A 211 13.97 -3.29 -10.00
C MET A 211 15.09 -3.26 -8.96
N SER A 212 14.82 -2.63 -7.81
CA SER A 212 15.81 -2.42 -6.75
C SER A 212 16.18 -3.71 -6.01
N THR A 213 15.22 -4.62 -5.82
CA THR A 213 15.43 -5.87 -5.08
C THR A 213 15.98 -7.01 -5.96
N PHE A 214 15.49 -7.17 -7.19
CA PHE A 214 15.79 -8.36 -8.01
C PHE A 214 16.72 -8.10 -9.20
N TYR A 215 16.92 -6.84 -9.62
CA TYR A 215 17.83 -6.51 -10.73
C TYR A 215 19.12 -5.86 -10.24
N LYS A 216 19.04 -4.61 -9.81
CA LYS A 216 20.20 -3.84 -9.35
C LYS A 216 19.76 -2.81 -8.31
N PRO A 217 20.56 -2.59 -7.25
CA PRO A 217 20.28 -1.54 -6.29
C PRO A 217 20.25 -0.18 -6.99
N LEU A 218 19.44 0.73 -6.44
CA LEU A 218 19.30 2.08 -6.97
C LEU A 218 20.47 2.94 -6.54
N HIS A 219 21.19 3.50 -7.50
CA HIS A 219 22.25 4.45 -7.18
C HIS A 219 21.68 5.68 -6.48
N TYR A 220 22.40 6.22 -5.48
CA TYR A 220 21.94 7.28 -4.59
C TYR A 220 21.37 8.49 -5.33
N TRP A 221 22.08 8.96 -6.37
CA TRP A 221 21.61 10.08 -7.19
C TRP A 221 20.27 9.79 -7.89
N LYS A 222 20.09 8.59 -8.43
CA LYS A 222 18.84 8.21 -9.09
C LYS A 222 17.69 8.10 -8.09
N ALA A 223 17.96 7.58 -6.90
CA ALA A 223 16.97 7.56 -5.83
C ALA A 223 16.56 8.98 -5.42
N ALA A 224 17.53 9.89 -5.24
CA ALA A 224 17.25 11.29 -4.92
C ALA A 224 16.41 11.99 -6.00
N VAL A 225 16.75 11.79 -7.28
CA VAL A 225 15.98 12.36 -8.41
C VAL A 225 14.57 11.79 -8.48
N ILE A 226 14.38 10.47 -8.33
CA ILE A 226 13.05 9.84 -8.34
C ILE A 226 12.20 10.39 -7.19
N THR A 227 12.77 10.50 -5.99
CA THR A 227 12.08 11.04 -4.82
C THR A 227 11.72 12.52 -5.02
N ALA A 228 12.65 13.34 -5.53
CA ALA A 228 12.40 14.75 -5.83
C ALA A 228 11.29 14.93 -6.89
N LEU A 229 11.32 14.15 -7.97
CA LEU A 229 10.27 14.16 -8.99
C LEU A 229 8.92 13.70 -8.42
N GLY A 230 8.92 12.70 -7.54
CA GLY A 230 7.73 12.24 -6.82
C GLY A 230 7.11 13.36 -5.97
N PHE A 231 7.93 14.06 -5.20
CA PHE A 231 7.49 15.20 -4.38
C PHE A 231 6.97 16.36 -5.23
N LEU A 232 7.66 16.71 -6.33
CA LEU A 232 7.19 17.73 -7.26
C LEU A 232 5.86 17.34 -7.90
N GLY A 233 5.71 16.08 -8.35
CA GLY A 233 4.46 15.60 -8.95
C GLY A 233 3.28 15.65 -7.98
N ILE A 234 3.47 15.19 -6.75
CA ILE A 234 2.43 15.24 -5.70
C ILE A 234 2.11 16.68 -5.34
N GLY A 235 3.14 17.53 -5.19
CA GLY A 235 2.98 18.95 -4.88
C GLY A 235 2.21 19.72 -5.96
N ILE A 236 2.56 19.55 -7.23
CA ILE A 236 1.87 20.20 -8.37
C ILE A 236 0.40 19.79 -8.40
N ILE A 237 0.11 18.49 -8.32
CA ILE A 237 -1.28 17.98 -8.37
C ILE A 237 -2.07 18.43 -7.12
N GLY A 238 -1.43 18.47 -5.96
CA GLY A 238 -2.04 18.92 -4.71
C GLY A 238 -2.38 20.41 -4.72
N ILE A 239 -1.43 21.25 -5.18
CA ILE A 239 -1.60 22.70 -5.28
C ILE A 239 -2.65 23.06 -6.33
N TRP A 240 -2.64 22.39 -7.49
CA TRP A 240 -3.66 22.58 -8.52
C TRP A 240 -5.08 22.29 -8.01
N ARG A 241 -5.23 21.32 -7.10
CA ARG A 241 -6.52 20.98 -6.50
C ARG A 241 -7.02 22.04 -5.51
N ILE A 242 -6.13 22.66 -4.75
CA ILE A 242 -6.49 23.65 -3.72
C ILE A 242 -6.55 25.07 -4.33
N GLY A 243 -6.10 25.25 -5.57
CA GLY A 243 -6.10 26.54 -6.24
C GLY A 243 -5.07 27.52 -5.67
N MET A 244 -4.06 27.02 -4.94
CA MET A 244 -3.00 27.85 -4.36
C MET A 244 -1.89 28.15 -5.36
N SER A 245 -1.10 29.19 -5.09
CA SER A 245 0.12 29.47 -5.85
C SER A 245 1.21 28.43 -5.56
N PHE A 246 2.00 28.10 -6.60
CA PHE A 246 3.06 27.10 -6.49
C PHE A 246 4.23 27.64 -5.65
N SER A 247 4.44 27.05 -4.47
CA SER A 247 5.61 27.29 -3.63
C SER A 247 6.12 25.96 -3.07
N ILE A 248 7.44 25.80 -3.00
CA ILE A 248 8.11 24.62 -2.44
C ILE A 248 7.69 24.40 -0.98
N LEU A 249 7.52 25.49 -0.25
CA LEU A 249 7.09 25.48 1.15
C LEU A 249 5.65 24.95 1.29
N ASN A 250 4.75 25.37 0.39
CA ASN A 250 3.37 24.87 0.35
C ASN A 250 3.32 23.38 -0.01
N GLY A 251 4.21 22.91 -0.89
CA GLY A 251 4.33 21.48 -1.21
C GLY A 251 4.77 20.62 -0.03
N LEU A 252 5.76 21.07 0.74
CA LEU A 252 6.23 20.40 1.96
C LEU A 252 5.17 20.41 3.06
N GLN A 253 4.48 21.53 3.25
CA GLN A 253 3.34 21.61 4.16
C GLN A 253 2.24 20.63 3.76
N LEU A 254 1.89 20.53 2.48
CA LEU A 254 0.86 19.61 1.98
C LEU A 254 1.18 18.14 2.29
N ILE A 255 2.46 17.76 2.20
CA ILE A 255 2.91 16.41 2.55
C ILE A 255 2.72 16.21 4.06
N SER A 256 3.28 17.08 4.89
CA SER A 256 3.10 17.00 6.35
C SER A 256 1.63 16.96 6.77
N LEU A 257 0.77 17.73 6.09
CA LEU A 257 -0.68 17.76 6.31
C LEU A 257 -1.33 16.42 6.02
N GLU A 258 -0.96 15.68 4.97
CA GLU A 258 -1.53 14.37 4.67
C GLU A 258 -1.33 13.40 5.86
N SER A 259 -0.15 13.41 6.49
CA SER A 259 0.12 12.58 7.67
C SER A 259 -0.77 12.97 8.86
N VAL A 260 -0.83 14.27 9.19
CA VAL A 260 -1.64 14.79 10.29
C VAL A 260 -3.14 14.54 10.06
N PHE A 261 -3.61 14.73 8.84
CA PHE A 261 -5.00 14.46 8.46
C PHE A 261 -5.36 12.98 8.52
N THR A 262 -4.41 12.09 8.25
CA THR A 262 -4.64 10.65 8.44
C THR A 262 -4.63 10.24 9.91
N SER A 263 -4.13 11.07 10.81
CA SER A 263 -4.09 10.79 12.25
C SER A 263 -5.33 11.24 13.03
N PHE A 264 -6.33 11.91 12.42
CA PHE A 264 -7.59 12.28 13.09
C PHE A 264 -8.23 11.09 13.83
N SER A 265 -8.30 9.94 13.15
CA SER A 265 -8.85 8.70 13.72
C SER A 265 -7.99 8.12 14.84
N LEU A 266 -6.66 8.33 14.81
CA LEU A 266 -5.75 7.92 15.88
C LEU A 266 -5.94 8.81 17.12
N VAL A 267 -5.94 10.13 16.94
CA VAL A 267 -6.05 11.11 18.02
C VAL A 267 -7.40 10.93 18.73
N HIS A 268 -8.49 10.84 17.96
CA HIS A 268 -9.82 10.56 18.50
C HIS A 268 -9.89 9.23 19.27
N PHE A 269 -9.19 8.19 18.79
CA PHE A 269 -9.13 6.91 19.46
C PHE A 269 -8.40 6.98 20.81
N LEU A 270 -7.25 7.68 20.87
CA LEU A 270 -6.46 7.82 22.09
C LEU A 270 -7.19 8.66 23.15
N ASP A 271 -7.94 9.67 22.73
CA ASP A 271 -8.76 10.50 23.61
C ASP A 271 -9.86 9.66 24.28
N ASN A 272 -10.71 9.02 23.47
CA ASN A 272 -11.96 8.41 23.93
C ASN A 272 -11.84 6.95 24.40
N TYR A 273 -10.85 6.19 23.93
CA TYR A 273 -10.78 4.76 24.17
C TYR A 273 -9.50 4.34 24.91
N GLN A 274 -9.60 3.19 25.58
CA GLN A 274 -8.44 2.50 26.14
C GLN A 274 -7.83 1.57 25.09
N ILE A 275 -6.50 1.41 25.14
CA ILE A 275 -5.78 0.54 24.21
C ILE A 275 -6.02 -0.92 24.62
N PRO A 276 -6.74 -1.73 23.80
CA PRO A 276 -7.02 -3.11 24.14
C PRO A 276 -5.80 -4.00 23.94
N ILE A 277 -5.59 -4.94 24.86
CA ILE A 277 -4.46 -5.89 24.79
C ILE A 277 -4.74 -6.99 23.77
N ILE A 278 -5.94 -7.58 23.78
CA ILE A 278 -6.40 -8.62 22.86
C ILE A 278 -7.82 -8.28 22.41
N LYS A 279 -8.09 -8.38 21.10
CA LYS A 279 -9.43 -8.38 20.52
C LYS A 279 -9.54 -9.42 19.42
N PHE A 280 -10.76 -9.91 19.23
CA PHE A 280 -11.07 -10.81 18.13
C PHE A 280 -11.47 -10.00 16.88
N PRO A 281 -10.92 -10.32 15.69
CA PRO A 281 -11.05 -9.48 14.50
C PRO A 281 -12.37 -9.69 13.75
N TYR A 282 -13.51 -9.55 14.42
CA TYR A 282 -14.84 -9.67 13.79
C TYR A 282 -15.02 -8.72 12.58
N PRO A 283 -14.66 -7.41 12.65
CA PRO A 283 -14.82 -6.51 11.51
C PRO A 283 -13.97 -6.91 10.30
N LEU A 284 -12.73 -7.33 10.55
CA LEU A 284 -11.84 -7.81 9.48
C LEU A 284 -12.38 -9.09 8.83
N LEU A 285 -12.83 -10.08 9.62
CA LEU A 285 -13.37 -11.33 9.10
C LEU A 285 -14.62 -11.09 8.26
N SER A 286 -15.52 -10.25 8.74
CA SER A 286 -16.71 -9.84 7.99
C SER A 286 -16.34 -9.10 6.70
N SER A 287 -15.24 -8.34 6.70
CA SER A 287 -14.80 -7.62 5.51
C SER A 287 -14.33 -8.53 4.36
N PHE A 288 -14.08 -9.84 4.58
CA PHE A 288 -13.80 -10.79 3.48
C PHE A 288 -15.01 -10.98 2.56
N ILE A 289 -16.23 -10.69 3.01
CA ILE A 289 -17.43 -10.65 2.17
C ILE A 289 -17.25 -9.65 1.02
N ASN A 290 -16.42 -8.62 1.20
CA ASN A 290 -16.15 -7.62 0.18
C ASN A 290 -15.43 -8.20 -1.08
N LEU A 291 -14.79 -9.36 -0.96
CA LEU A 291 -14.18 -10.08 -2.09
C LEU A 291 -15.23 -10.65 -3.05
N ILE A 292 -16.47 -10.87 -2.59
CA ILE A 292 -17.54 -11.37 -3.43
C ILE A 292 -17.96 -10.23 -4.37
N PRO A 293 -17.96 -10.45 -5.70
CA PRO A 293 -18.42 -9.44 -6.66
C PRO A 293 -19.85 -9.00 -6.35
N THR A 294 -20.12 -7.71 -6.43
CA THR A 294 -21.45 -7.15 -6.14
C THR A 294 -22.54 -7.71 -7.06
N VAL A 295 -22.15 -8.20 -8.25
CA VAL A 295 -23.06 -8.90 -9.18
C VAL A 295 -23.61 -10.20 -8.57
N VAL A 296 -22.82 -10.89 -7.74
CA VAL A 296 -23.22 -12.14 -7.08
C VAL A 296 -23.94 -11.85 -5.77
N LEU A 297 -23.49 -10.83 -5.02
CA LEU A 297 -24.07 -10.44 -3.74
C LEU A 297 -24.32 -8.91 -3.71
N PRO A 298 -25.50 -8.43 -4.14
CA PRO A 298 -25.78 -7.01 -4.25
C PRO A 298 -25.85 -6.30 -2.87
N ASN A 299 -26.37 -6.99 -1.84
CA ASN A 299 -26.50 -6.45 -0.49
C ASN A 299 -25.29 -6.73 0.41
N LYS A 300 -24.09 -6.90 -0.15
CA LYS A 300 -22.91 -7.25 0.65
C LYS A 300 -22.51 -6.19 1.68
N ALA A 301 -22.82 -4.92 1.44
CA ALA A 301 -22.46 -3.82 2.34
C ALA A 301 -23.20 -3.89 3.67
N SER A 302 -24.45 -4.36 3.70
CA SER A 302 -25.23 -4.51 4.94
C SER A 302 -24.85 -5.74 5.77
N MET A 303 -24.09 -6.67 5.19
CA MET A 303 -23.56 -7.85 5.87
C MET A 303 -22.15 -7.60 6.46
N MET A 304 -21.52 -6.49 6.09
CA MET A 304 -20.21 -6.12 6.60
C MET A 304 -20.35 -5.41 7.94
N ILE A 305 -19.73 -5.98 8.97
CA ILE A 305 -19.66 -5.38 10.31
C ILE A 305 -18.56 -4.32 10.28
N GLY A 306 -18.96 -3.06 10.48
CA GLY A 306 -18.07 -1.91 10.59
C GLY A 306 -17.43 -1.80 11.97
N LEU A 307 -16.51 -0.85 12.13
CA LEU A 307 -15.92 -0.52 13.44
C LEU A 307 -16.96 0.09 14.40
N GLN A 308 -17.92 0.84 13.84
CA GLN A 308 -19.03 1.47 14.57
C GLN A 308 -19.94 0.42 15.23
N ASP A 309 -20.20 -0.69 14.54
CA ASP A 309 -21.05 -1.79 15.05
C ASP A 309 -20.41 -2.52 16.25
N VAL A 310 -19.11 -2.38 16.45
CA VAL A 310 -18.35 -2.97 17.56
C VAL A 310 -18.06 -1.93 18.67
N GLY A 311 -18.76 -0.79 18.63
CA GLY A 311 -18.69 0.25 19.67
C GLY A 311 -17.55 1.26 19.52
N TYR A 312 -16.94 1.36 18.34
CA TYR A 312 -15.90 2.35 18.04
C TYR A 312 -16.39 3.44 17.09
N GLU A 313 -16.39 4.67 17.56
CA GLU A 313 -16.65 5.84 16.72
C GLU A 313 -15.41 6.17 15.88
N VAL A 314 -15.56 6.05 14.57
CA VAL A 314 -14.51 6.36 13.60
C VAL A 314 -14.65 7.82 13.21
N PHE A 315 -13.75 8.65 13.73
CA PHE A 315 -13.65 10.05 13.33
C PHE A 315 -12.66 10.20 12.16
N ASN A 316 -13.19 10.30 10.94
CA ASN A 316 -12.40 10.36 9.70
C ASN A 316 -12.93 11.42 8.71
N PRO A 317 -12.83 12.73 9.04
CA PRO A 317 -13.39 13.81 8.21
C PRO A 317 -12.87 13.83 6.76
N LEU A 318 -11.68 13.25 6.53
CA LEU A 318 -11.04 13.17 5.22
C LEU A 318 -11.00 11.75 4.65
N GLY A 319 -11.78 10.83 5.22
CA GLY A 319 -11.96 9.46 4.74
C GLY A 319 -10.82 8.48 5.01
N ALA A 320 -9.72 8.92 5.65
CA ALA A 320 -8.60 8.07 6.03
C ALA A 320 -8.76 7.50 7.45
N VAL A 321 -8.28 6.26 7.66
CA VAL A 321 -8.31 5.58 8.95
C VAL A 321 -6.90 5.10 9.27
N ASN A 322 -6.34 5.61 10.37
CA ASN A 322 -4.99 5.29 10.79
C ASN A 322 -4.86 3.80 11.10
N ALA A 323 -3.77 3.19 10.66
CA ALA A 323 -3.54 1.76 10.86
C ALA A 323 -3.48 1.36 12.34
N PHE A 324 -2.95 2.20 13.23
CA PHE A 324 -2.89 1.84 14.65
C PHE A 324 -4.29 1.65 15.25
N MET A 325 -5.22 2.57 14.98
CA MET A 325 -6.62 2.41 15.38
C MET A 325 -7.19 1.10 14.81
N SER A 326 -7.00 0.87 13.51
CA SER A 326 -7.51 -0.35 12.86
C SER A 326 -6.94 -1.64 13.48
N PHE A 327 -5.65 -1.63 13.84
CA PHE A 327 -4.98 -2.75 14.51
C PHE A 327 -5.53 -2.99 15.91
N MET A 328 -5.67 -1.94 16.71
CA MET A 328 -6.21 -2.03 18.07
C MET A 328 -7.67 -2.49 18.08
N CYS A 329 -8.51 -1.96 17.20
CA CYS A 329 -9.92 -2.35 17.14
C CYS A 329 -10.13 -3.79 16.67
N ASN A 330 -9.27 -4.32 15.80
CA ASN A 330 -9.42 -5.68 15.26
C ASN A 330 -8.69 -6.76 16.08
N PHE A 331 -7.45 -6.51 16.49
CA PHE A 331 -6.59 -7.55 17.08
C PHE A 331 -6.17 -7.26 18.52
N GLY A 332 -6.23 -6.00 18.95
CA GLY A 332 -5.53 -5.53 20.14
C GLY A 332 -4.00 -5.57 19.97
N TYR A 333 -3.28 -5.11 20.99
CA TYR A 333 -1.83 -4.98 20.92
C TYR A 333 -1.10 -6.31 20.63
N ILE A 334 -1.40 -7.37 21.38
CA ILE A 334 -0.72 -8.67 21.24
C ILE A 334 -1.04 -9.28 19.86
N GLY A 335 -2.31 -9.25 19.45
CA GLY A 335 -2.69 -9.75 18.13
C GLY A 335 -2.03 -8.97 16.99
N THR A 336 -1.81 -7.66 17.18
CA THR A 336 -1.07 -6.82 16.24
C THR A 336 0.40 -7.23 16.15
N CYS A 337 1.06 -7.51 17.28
CA CYS A 337 2.43 -8.05 17.29
C CYS A 337 2.50 -9.37 16.50
N CYS A 338 1.57 -10.29 16.72
CA CYS A 338 1.49 -11.54 15.97
C CYS A 338 1.29 -11.30 14.47
N PHE A 339 0.38 -10.39 14.10
CA PHE A 339 0.12 -10.03 12.71
C PHE A 339 1.37 -9.48 12.01
N ILE A 340 2.06 -8.51 12.62
CA ILE A 340 3.28 -7.91 12.07
C ILE A 340 4.37 -8.98 11.92
N ALA A 341 4.53 -9.88 12.90
CA ALA A 341 5.49 -10.95 12.83
C ALA A 341 5.22 -11.89 11.64
N ILE A 342 3.97 -12.36 11.51
CA ILE A 342 3.54 -13.25 10.41
C ILE A 342 3.72 -12.55 9.05
N MET A 343 3.28 -11.30 8.92
CA MET A 343 3.41 -10.51 7.69
C MET A 343 4.88 -10.37 7.29
N THR A 344 5.75 -10.08 8.25
CA THR A 344 7.19 -9.90 8.01
C THR A 344 7.83 -11.20 7.53
N VAL A 345 7.53 -12.33 8.19
CA VAL A 345 8.02 -13.64 7.78
C VAL A 345 7.51 -14.01 6.38
N LEU A 346 6.24 -13.76 6.09
CA LEU A 346 5.63 -14.02 4.77
C LEU A 346 6.33 -13.21 3.67
N LEU A 347 6.57 -11.91 3.88
CA LEU A 347 7.24 -11.05 2.91
C LEU A 347 8.67 -11.50 2.62
N ARG A 348 9.38 -11.94 3.64
CA ARG A 348 10.74 -12.47 3.47
C ARG A 348 10.73 -13.82 2.77
N TYR A 349 9.77 -14.69 3.08
CA TYR A 349 9.57 -15.93 2.35
C TYR A 349 9.31 -15.65 0.86
N LEU A 350 8.44 -14.68 0.56
CA LEU A 350 8.16 -14.28 -0.82
C LEU A 350 9.39 -13.68 -1.52
N LYS A 351 10.20 -12.89 -0.81
CA LYS A 351 11.46 -12.33 -1.31
C LYS A 351 12.52 -13.39 -1.58
N ALA A 352 12.63 -14.40 -0.71
CA ALA A 352 13.61 -15.47 -0.82
C ALA A 352 13.26 -16.47 -1.93
N ASN A 353 11.97 -16.63 -2.24
CA ASN A 353 11.51 -17.46 -3.33
C ASN A 353 11.85 -16.85 -4.69
N LYS A 354 12.50 -17.65 -5.54
CA LYS A 354 12.92 -17.24 -6.88
C LYS A 354 11.84 -17.33 -7.96
N SER A 355 10.61 -17.74 -7.61
CA SER A 355 9.53 -17.85 -8.60
C SER A 355 9.06 -16.47 -9.06
N ASP A 356 8.83 -16.30 -10.37
CA ASP A 356 8.39 -15.03 -10.96
C ASP A 356 7.09 -14.52 -10.30
N LEU A 357 6.16 -15.43 -9.95
CA LEU A 357 4.92 -15.10 -9.23
C LEU A 357 5.20 -14.54 -7.82
N SER A 358 6.13 -15.15 -7.08
CA SER A 358 6.49 -14.69 -5.73
C SER A 358 7.12 -13.31 -5.75
N GLN A 359 7.94 -13.03 -6.76
CA GLN A 359 8.56 -11.72 -6.95
C GLN A 359 7.51 -10.63 -7.26
N ILE A 360 6.52 -10.93 -8.10
CA ILE A 360 5.39 -10.00 -8.38
C ILE A 360 4.62 -9.71 -7.09
N ILE A 361 4.16 -10.78 -6.41
CA ILE A 361 3.36 -10.67 -5.20
C ILE A 361 4.12 -9.86 -4.14
N TYR A 362 5.40 -10.19 -3.93
CA TYR A 362 6.27 -9.45 -3.01
C TYR A 362 6.35 -7.96 -3.34
N SER A 363 6.59 -7.61 -4.61
CA SER A 363 6.71 -6.23 -5.06
C SER A 363 5.41 -5.44 -4.91
N CYS A 364 4.26 -6.05 -5.23
CA CYS A 364 2.95 -5.43 -5.07
C CYS A 364 2.57 -5.23 -3.59
N ILE A 365 2.78 -6.24 -2.73
CA ILE A 365 2.50 -6.09 -1.30
C ILE A 365 3.43 -5.04 -0.68
N SER A 366 4.72 -5.06 -1.02
CA SER A 366 5.69 -4.07 -0.52
C SER A 366 5.30 -2.64 -0.88
N ALA A 367 4.76 -2.41 -2.08
CA ALA A 367 4.29 -1.08 -2.48
C ALA A 367 3.09 -0.58 -1.66
N ASN A 368 2.19 -1.48 -1.27
CA ASN A 368 1.06 -1.15 -0.40
C ASN A 368 1.52 -0.78 1.03
N LEU A 369 2.62 -1.35 1.51
CA LEU A 369 3.21 -0.99 2.81
C LEU A 369 3.71 0.45 2.87
N ALA A 370 3.93 1.12 1.73
CA ALA A 370 4.38 2.50 1.72
C ALA A 370 3.27 3.49 2.12
N PHE A 371 2.01 3.21 1.77
CA PHE A 371 0.91 4.16 1.92
C PHE A 371 -0.39 3.50 2.40
N THR A 372 -0.97 2.61 1.58
CA THR A 372 -2.34 2.09 1.79
C THR A 372 -2.47 1.33 3.10
N PHE A 373 -1.42 0.60 3.48
CA PHE A 373 -1.39 -0.15 4.74
C PHE A 373 -1.56 0.74 5.98
N PHE A 374 -1.00 1.95 5.98
CA PHE A 374 -1.02 2.84 7.15
C PHE A 374 -2.21 3.81 7.17
N ARG A 375 -2.86 4.00 6.03
CA ARG A 375 -3.78 5.10 5.76
C ARG A 375 -5.23 4.67 5.55
N ASP A 376 -5.43 3.51 4.93
CA ASP A 376 -6.76 3.07 4.49
C ASP A 376 -7.31 2.00 5.45
N PRO A 377 -8.65 1.96 5.63
CA PRO A 377 -9.28 0.93 6.46
C PRO A 377 -8.92 -0.48 5.96
N PHE A 378 -8.84 -1.44 6.89
CA PHE A 378 -8.40 -2.81 6.57
C PHE A 378 -9.22 -3.51 5.48
N SER A 379 -10.50 -3.17 5.33
CA SER A 379 -11.35 -3.68 4.25
C SER A 379 -10.85 -3.26 2.86
N ALA A 380 -10.19 -2.10 2.74
CA ALA A 380 -9.59 -1.62 1.51
C ALA A 380 -8.10 -1.99 1.41
N SER A 381 -7.32 -1.80 2.48
CA SER A 381 -5.86 -2.04 2.46
C SER A 381 -5.49 -3.51 2.49
N LEU A 382 -5.92 -4.26 3.53
CA LEU A 382 -5.56 -5.67 3.68
C LEU A 382 -6.31 -6.56 2.69
N ILE A 383 -7.63 -6.38 2.57
CA ILE A 383 -8.46 -7.32 1.81
C ILE A 383 -8.40 -7.02 0.32
N LYS A 384 -8.69 -5.80 -0.11
CA LYS A 384 -8.64 -5.47 -1.54
C LYS A 384 -7.20 -5.31 -2.05
N ASN A 385 -6.43 -4.39 -1.49
CA ASN A 385 -5.14 -4.05 -2.09
C ASN A 385 -4.10 -5.17 -1.92
N ILE A 386 -3.97 -5.72 -0.71
CA ILE A 386 -2.97 -6.76 -0.41
C ILE A 386 -3.47 -8.15 -0.83
N PHE A 387 -4.63 -8.60 -0.34
CA PHE A 387 -5.09 -9.97 -0.60
C PHE A 387 -5.67 -10.15 -2.02
N GLU A 388 -6.59 -9.29 -2.46
CA GLU A 388 -7.21 -9.42 -3.79
C GLU A 388 -6.22 -9.03 -4.90
N PHE A 389 -5.77 -7.78 -4.94
CA PHE A 389 -5.01 -7.25 -6.08
C PHE A 389 -3.54 -7.65 -6.10
N SER A 390 -2.89 -7.77 -4.94
CA SER A 390 -1.45 -8.11 -4.90
C SER A 390 -1.19 -9.62 -4.87
N PHE A 391 -2.11 -10.42 -4.33
CA PHE A 391 -1.94 -11.87 -4.20
C PHE A 391 -2.86 -12.68 -5.13
N LEU A 392 -4.17 -12.52 -4.98
CA LEU A 392 -5.17 -13.36 -5.65
C LEU A 392 -5.22 -13.10 -7.16
N VAL A 393 -5.20 -11.85 -7.61
CA VAL A 393 -5.25 -11.50 -9.05
C VAL A 393 -4.04 -12.06 -9.82
N PRO A 394 -2.78 -11.85 -9.41
CA PRO A 394 -1.63 -12.48 -10.08
C PRO A 394 -1.71 -14.02 -10.07
N LEU A 395 -2.15 -14.61 -8.95
CA LEU A 395 -2.30 -16.06 -8.83
C LEU A 395 -3.37 -16.60 -9.79
N LEU A 396 -4.57 -16.02 -9.81
CA LEU A 396 -5.64 -16.43 -10.73
C LEU A 396 -5.24 -16.24 -12.18
N LEU A 397 -4.62 -15.11 -12.54
CA LEU A 397 -4.16 -14.86 -13.91
C LEU A 397 -3.16 -15.93 -14.37
N THR A 398 -2.19 -16.29 -13.53
CA THR A 398 -1.21 -17.33 -13.87
C THR A 398 -1.86 -18.71 -13.98
N ILE A 399 -2.80 -19.05 -13.09
CA ILE A 399 -3.57 -20.31 -13.14
C ILE A 399 -4.40 -20.38 -14.43
N ILE A 400 -5.22 -19.37 -14.71
CA ILE A 400 -6.09 -19.32 -15.89
C ILE A 400 -5.26 -19.43 -17.17
N CYS A 401 -4.16 -18.67 -17.26
CA CYS A 401 -3.27 -18.76 -18.41
C CYS A 401 -2.64 -20.16 -18.54
N SER A 402 -2.25 -20.80 -17.43
CA SER A 402 -1.68 -22.16 -17.46
C SER A 402 -2.69 -23.22 -17.93
N ILE A 403 -3.95 -23.11 -17.49
CA ILE A 403 -5.04 -24.01 -17.88
C ILE A 403 -5.32 -23.88 -19.38
N GLN A 404 -5.46 -22.64 -19.88
CA GLN A 404 -5.75 -22.35 -21.28
C GLN A 404 -4.67 -22.86 -22.25
N THR A 405 -3.42 -23.00 -21.81
CA THR A 405 -2.33 -23.38 -22.72
C THR A 405 -1.88 -24.84 -22.60
N ASN A 406 -1.83 -25.39 -21.38
CA ASN A 406 -1.17 -26.67 -21.12
C ASN A 406 -2.08 -27.72 -20.48
N LYS A 407 -3.41 -27.54 -20.51
CA LYS A 407 -4.37 -28.35 -19.72
C LYS A 407 -3.97 -28.45 -18.23
N GLY A 408 -3.29 -27.44 -17.68
CA GLY A 408 -2.92 -27.38 -16.25
C GLY A 408 -1.61 -28.05 -15.82
N LYS A 409 -0.70 -28.46 -16.74
CA LYS A 409 0.60 -29.03 -16.34
C LYS A 409 1.56 -27.98 -15.73
N LEU A 410 1.85 -28.12 -14.43
CA LEU A 410 2.93 -27.43 -13.72
C LEU A 410 4.26 -28.16 -13.95
N ILE A 411 5.31 -27.45 -14.38
CA ILE A 411 6.66 -28.02 -14.50
C ILE A 411 7.47 -27.61 -13.27
N ARG A 412 7.81 -28.58 -12.42
CA ARG A 412 8.81 -28.39 -11.35
C ARG A 412 10.18 -28.76 -11.90
N ARG A 413 11.16 -27.85 -11.81
CA ARG A 413 12.55 -28.19 -12.07
C ARG A 413 13.24 -28.38 -10.72
N LYS A 414 13.77 -29.57 -10.44
CA LYS A 414 14.75 -29.73 -9.35
C LYS A 414 16.02 -29.00 -9.82
N LEU A 415 16.53 -28.09 -8.99
CA LEU A 415 17.88 -27.55 -9.17
C LEU A 415 18.84 -28.73 -8.90
N THR A 416 19.52 -29.21 -9.94
CA THR A 416 20.80 -29.89 -9.76
C THR A 416 21.80 -28.81 -9.39
N ASN A 417 22.44 -29.00 -8.24
CA ASN A 417 23.35 -28.06 -7.57
C ASN A 417 24.39 -27.44 -8.50
#